data_AF-A0AAV9SH02-F1
#
_entry.id   AF-A0AAV9SH02-F1
#
_cell.length_a   1.000
_cell.length_b   1.000
_cell.length_c   1.000
_cell.angle_alpha   90.00
_cell.angle_beta   90.00
_cell.angle_gamma   90.00
#
_symmetry.space_group_name_H-M   'P 1'
#
loop_
_entity.id
_entity.type
_entity.pdbx_description
1 polymer ?
#
loop_
_entity_poly.entity_id
_entity_poly.type
_entity_poly.pdbx_seq_one_letter_code
_entity_poly.pdbx_strand_id
1 'polypeptide(L)'
;MTFSDGLTLNRTQMHNAGFGPLTDLVFTFANQLLPIEMDDTETGLLSAICLISGDRQDLEEPSKVDQLQEPLLEALKIYVRKRRPSKPHMFPKTLMKITDLRSISAKGAERVISLKMEIPGSMPPLIQEMLENSEGQDGQSSSSSSNSSNSSNRSAEGGASPSTKDSPDNDTAAPESPESLDPEEAAATPPSSEPEEAPTGVS
;
A
#
# COMPACT_ATOMS: atom_id res chain seq x y z
N MET A 1 -20.38 6.82 12.54
CA MET A 1 -20.22 5.41 12.16
C MET A 1 -21.33 4.63 12.85
N THR A 2 -21.94 3.67 12.18
CA THR A 2 -23.10 2.93 12.68
C THR A 2 -22.76 1.45 12.77
N PHE A 3 -23.09 0.83 13.90
CA PHE A 3 -22.84 -0.58 14.19
C PHE A 3 -24.07 -1.44 13.85
N SER A 4 -23.89 -2.76 13.85
CA SER A 4 -24.89 -3.74 13.40
C SER A 4 -26.17 -3.80 14.25
N ASP A 5 -26.15 -3.21 15.45
CA ASP A 5 -27.28 -3.02 16.36
C ASP A 5 -28.04 -1.70 16.12
N GLY A 6 -27.56 -0.86 15.18
CA GLY A 6 -28.06 0.48 14.90
C GLY A 6 -27.41 1.60 15.73
N LEU A 7 -26.53 1.27 16.69
CA LEU A 7 -25.83 2.27 17.50
C LEU A 7 -24.98 3.16 16.59
N THR A 8 -25.22 4.47 16.64
CA THR A 8 -24.50 5.44 15.80
C THR A 8 -23.63 6.35 16.65
N LEU A 9 -22.32 6.23 16.46
CA LEU A 9 -21.32 7.01 17.19
C LEU A 9 -20.68 8.09 16.28
N ASN A 10 -20.55 9.30 16.81
CA ASN A 10 -19.74 10.39 16.23
C ASN A 10 -18.23 10.15 16.44
N ARG A 11 -17.36 11.02 15.90
CA ARG A 11 -15.90 10.84 15.99
C ARG A 11 -15.40 10.76 17.44
N THR A 12 -15.85 11.66 18.32
CA THR A 12 -15.45 11.69 19.73
C THR A 12 -15.95 10.46 20.49
N GLN A 13 -17.16 9.99 20.19
CA GLN A 13 -17.70 8.75 20.77
C GLN A 13 -16.93 7.52 20.29
N MET A 14 -16.56 7.43 19.01
CA MET A 14 -15.72 6.35 18.47
C MET A 14 -14.35 6.31 19.18
N HIS A 15 -13.70 7.46 19.32
CA HIS A 15 -12.43 7.59 20.05
C HIS A 15 -12.54 7.04 21.48
N ASN A 16 -13.56 7.48 22.22
CA ASN A 16 -13.77 7.10 23.61
C ASN A 16 -14.33 5.67 23.79
N ALA A 17 -14.88 5.07 22.73
CA ALA A 17 -15.29 3.66 22.68
C ALA A 17 -14.12 2.69 22.39
N GLY A 18 -12.88 3.10 22.67
CA GLY A 18 -11.70 2.26 22.60
C GLY A 18 -10.86 2.41 21.33
N PHE A 19 -11.37 2.99 20.24
CA PHE A 19 -10.57 3.19 19.01
C PHE A 19 -9.39 4.14 19.24
N GLY A 20 -9.53 5.14 20.12
CA GLY A 20 -8.44 6.08 20.44
C GLY A 20 -7.82 6.69 19.18
N PRO A 21 -6.47 6.69 19.04
CA PRO A 21 -5.77 7.19 17.84
C PRO A 21 -6.18 6.53 16.50
N LEU A 22 -6.73 5.30 16.52
CA LEU A 22 -7.18 4.61 15.30
C LEU A 22 -8.39 5.28 14.65
N THR A 23 -9.14 6.08 15.42
CA THR A 23 -10.35 6.78 14.97
C THR A 23 -10.10 7.62 13.73
N ASP A 24 -9.05 8.43 13.72
CA ASP A 24 -8.79 9.37 12.63
C ASP A 24 -8.38 8.65 11.34
N LEU A 25 -7.71 7.50 11.45
CA LEU A 25 -7.38 6.61 10.34
C LEU A 25 -8.64 5.98 9.75
N VAL A 26 -9.53 5.44 10.59
CA VAL A 26 -10.80 4.81 10.14
C VAL A 26 -11.74 5.83 9.49
N PHE A 27 -11.89 7.03 10.06
CA PHE A 27 -12.69 8.09 9.42
C PHE A 27 -12.05 8.61 8.13
N THR A 28 -10.71 8.68 8.04
CA THR A 28 -10.02 9.07 6.81
C THR A 28 -10.23 8.03 5.71
N PHE A 29 -10.12 6.74 6.04
CA PHE A 29 -10.40 5.64 5.11
C PHE A 29 -11.87 5.63 4.66
N ALA A 30 -12.83 5.81 5.56
CA ALA A 30 -14.25 5.95 5.21
C ALA A 30 -14.49 7.09 4.20
N ASN A 31 -13.85 8.25 4.41
CA ASN A 31 -13.91 9.37 3.45
C ASN A 31 -13.26 9.03 2.09
N GLN A 32 -12.23 8.18 2.04
CA GLN A 32 -11.64 7.70 0.78
C GLN A 32 -12.53 6.68 0.04
N LEU A 33 -13.44 5.99 0.72
CA LEU A 33 -14.39 5.06 0.07
C LEU A 33 -15.54 5.80 -0.63
N LEU A 34 -15.95 6.99 -0.15
CA LEU A 34 -17.07 7.73 -0.73
C LEU A 34 -16.92 7.95 -2.25
N PRO A 35 -15.76 8.40 -2.80
CA PRO A 35 -15.56 8.58 -4.24
C PRO A 35 -15.23 7.28 -5.00
N ILE A 36 -15.45 6.10 -4.39
CA ILE A 36 -15.41 4.79 -5.03
C ILE A 36 -16.85 4.29 -5.30
N GLU A 37 -17.83 4.72 -4.49
CA GLU A 37 -19.25 4.39 -4.68
C GLU A 37 -19.49 2.86 -4.70
N MET A 38 -18.78 2.13 -3.83
CA MET A 38 -18.86 0.66 -3.75
C MET A 38 -20.29 0.20 -3.45
N ASP A 39 -20.68 -0.95 -4.02
CA ASP A 39 -21.91 -1.65 -3.65
C ASP A 39 -21.58 -2.90 -2.82
N ASP A 40 -22.61 -3.61 -2.37
CA ASP A 40 -22.47 -4.81 -1.55
C ASP A 40 -21.72 -5.95 -2.27
N THR A 41 -21.77 -5.98 -3.61
CA THR A 41 -21.07 -7.01 -4.41
C THR A 41 -19.57 -6.72 -4.48
N GLU A 42 -19.19 -5.46 -4.74
CA GLU A 42 -17.80 -5.01 -4.73
C GLU A 42 -17.21 -5.09 -3.33
N THR A 43 -18.00 -4.78 -2.29
CA THR A 43 -17.60 -4.90 -0.88
C THR A 43 -17.37 -6.37 -0.51
N GLY A 44 -18.33 -7.25 -0.80
CA GLY A 44 -18.21 -8.68 -0.53
C GLY A 44 -17.04 -9.35 -1.27
N LEU A 45 -16.81 -8.98 -2.54
CA LEU A 45 -15.64 -9.46 -3.29
C LEU A 45 -14.33 -8.95 -2.69
N LEU A 46 -14.24 -7.68 -2.30
CA LEU A 46 -13.03 -7.14 -1.67
C LEU A 46 -12.76 -7.81 -0.31
N SER A 47 -13.80 -8.05 0.50
CA SER A 47 -13.69 -8.81 1.76
C SER A 47 -13.25 -10.26 1.52
N ALA A 48 -13.74 -10.92 0.47
CA ALA A 48 -13.32 -12.27 0.12
C ALA A 48 -11.85 -12.34 -0.31
N ILE A 49 -11.36 -11.35 -1.08
CA ILE A 49 -9.96 -11.23 -1.47
C ILE A 49 -9.05 -10.99 -0.24
N CYS A 50 -9.48 -10.17 0.72
CA CYS A 50 -8.78 -9.98 1.99
C CYS A 50 -8.77 -11.22 2.91
N LEU A 51 -9.74 -12.12 2.76
CA LEU A 51 -9.79 -13.38 3.51
C LEU A 51 -8.84 -14.41 2.87
N ILE A 52 -9.05 -14.67 1.57
CA ILE A 52 -8.32 -15.66 0.76
C ILE A 52 -7.01 -15.04 0.24
N SER A 53 -6.03 -14.85 1.11
CA SER A 53 -4.73 -14.26 0.75
C SER A 53 -3.58 -15.24 1.02
N GLY A 54 -2.81 -15.60 -0.02
CA GLY A 54 -1.68 -16.54 0.07
C GLY A 54 -0.41 -15.96 0.71
N ASP A 55 -0.40 -14.66 1.04
CA ASP A 55 0.69 -13.97 1.74
C ASP A 55 0.57 -14.02 3.28
N ARG A 56 -0.36 -14.84 3.80
CA ARG A 56 -0.44 -15.19 5.22
C ARG A 56 0.67 -16.16 5.59
N GLN A 57 1.26 -15.97 6.76
CA GLN A 57 2.24 -16.90 7.33
C GLN A 57 1.55 -18.22 7.72
N ASP A 58 2.35 -19.28 7.88
CA ASP A 58 1.94 -20.62 8.34
C ASP A 58 0.86 -21.34 7.50
N LEU A 59 0.63 -20.90 6.25
CA LEU A 59 -0.16 -21.64 5.28
C LEU A 59 0.56 -22.92 4.83
N GLU A 60 -0.11 -24.07 4.95
CA GLU A 60 0.39 -25.36 4.42
C GLU A 60 0.46 -25.37 2.88
N GLU A 61 -0.51 -24.73 2.20
CA GLU A 61 -0.66 -24.78 0.74
C GLU A 61 -0.92 -23.39 0.11
N PRO A 62 -0.02 -22.39 0.28
CA PRO A 62 -0.26 -21.00 -0.13
C PRO A 62 -0.59 -20.86 -1.62
N SER A 63 0.06 -21.64 -2.49
CA SER A 63 -0.24 -21.64 -3.94
C SER A 63 -1.67 -22.06 -4.28
N LYS A 64 -2.34 -22.88 -3.45
CA LYS A 64 -3.78 -23.17 -3.62
C LYS A 64 -4.66 -22.01 -3.16
N VAL A 65 -4.23 -21.25 -2.15
CA VAL A 65 -4.93 -20.04 -1.69
C VAL A 65 -4.87 -18.95 -2.77
N ASP A 66 -3.73 -18.78 -3.43
CA ASP A 66 -3.61 -17.86 -4.57
C ASP A 66 -4.50 -18.26 -5.75
N GLN A 67 -4.47 -19.54 -6.16
CA GLN A 67 -5.36 -20.09 -7.19
C GLN A 67 -6.85 -19.95 -6.84
N LEU A 68 -7.21 -19.94 -5.55
CA LEU A 68 -8.57 -19.69 -5.07
C LEU A 68 -8.93 -18.19 -5.06
N GLN A 69 -7.94 -17.30 -4.98
CA GLN A 69 -8.12 -15.84 -5.04
C GLN A 69 -8.25 -15.33 -6.49
N GLU A 70 -7.53 -15.93 -7.45
CA GLU A 70 -7.60 -15.58 -8.88
C GLU A 70 -9.02 -15.36 -9.43
N PRO A 71 -10.00 -16.27 -9.25
CA PRO A 71 -11.37 -16.05 -9.73
C PRO A 71 -12.11 -14.91 -9.00
N LEU A 72 -11.74 -14.57 -7.76
CA LEU A 72 -12.31 -13.43 -7.03
C LEU A 72 -11.79 -12.09 -7.58
N LEU A 73 -10.49 -12.03 -7.87
CA LEU A 73 -9.86 -10.89 -8.55
C LEU A 73 -10.48 -10.67 -9.94
N GLU A 74 -10.68 -11.76 -10.70
CA GLU A 74 -11.29 -11.70 -12.02
C GLU A 74 -12.76 -11.26 -11.95
N ALA A 75 -13.54 -11.79 -11.01
CA ALA A 75 -14.92 -11.40 -10.79
C ALA A 75 -15.04 -9.90 -10.45
N LEU A 76 -14.20 -9.38 -9.54
CA LEU A 76 -14.16 -7.96 -9.20
C LEU A 76 -13.77 -7.10 -10.41
N LYS A 77 -12.77 -7.53 -11.19
CA LYS A 77 -12.31 -6.85 -12.41
C LYS A 77 -13.41 -6.73 -13.47
N ILE A 78 -14.16 -7.81 -13.70
CA ILE A 78 -15.27 -7.85 -14.66
C ILE A 78 -16.44 -7.03 -14.15
N TYR A 79 -16.84 -7.22 -12.88
CA TYR A 79 -18.00 -6.55 -12.29
C TYR A 79 -17.84 -5.02 -12.27
N VAL A 80 -16.72 -4.51 -11.73
CA VAL A 80 -16.46 -3.06 -11.62
C VAL A 80 -16.43 -2.40 -13.00
N ARG A 81 -15.85 -3.06 -14.01
CA ARG A 81 -15.81 -2.54 -15.39
C ARG A 81 -17.18 -2.59 -16.08
N LYS A 82 -18.00 -3.62 -15.83
CA LYS A 82 -19.37 -3.70 -16.32
C LYS A 82 -20.28 -2.65 -15.68
N ARG A 83 -20.13 -2.40 -14.37
CA ARG A 83 -20.90 -1.39 -13.62
C ARG A 83 -20.45 0.06 -13.93
N ARG A 84 -19.18 0.29 -14.24
CA ARG A 84 -18.62 1.62 -14.57
C ARG A 84 -17.77 1.63 -15.85
N PRO A 85 -18.35 1.40 -17.06
CA PRO A 85 -17.58 1.29 -18.31
C PRO A 85 -16.72 2.52 -18.64
N SER A 86 -17.21 3.72 -18.31
CA SER A 86 -16.49 5.00 -18.51
C SER A 86 -15.43 5.30 -17.45
N LYS A 87 -15.32 4.50 -16.38
CA LYS A 87 -14.33 4.66 -15.30
C LYS A 87 -13.50 3.37 -15.11
N PRO A 88 -12.76 2.86 -16.12
CA PRO A 88 -12.05 1.57 -16.03
C PRO A 88 -10.94 1.52 -14.95
N HIS A 89 -10.46 2.69 -14.51
CA HIS A 89 -9.53 2.85 -13.39
C HIS A 89 -10.15 2.53 -12.01
N MET A 90 -11.48 2.36 -11.92
CA MET A 90 -12.15 2.06 -10.65
C MET A 90 -11.80 0.67 -10.12
N PHE A 91 -11.47 -0.29 -10.99
CA PHE A 91 -10.99 -1.61 -10.54
C PHE A 91 -9.70 -1.51 -9.70
N PRO A 92 -8.57 -1.00 -10.24
CA PRO A 92 -7.35 -0.86 -9.43
C PRO A 92 -7.53 0.12 -8.26
N LYS A 93 -8.33 1.19 -8.41
CA LYS A 93 -8.62 2.12 -7.30
C LYS A 93 -9.35 1.43 -6.13
N THR A 94 -10.25 0.48 -6.41
CA THR A 94 -10.94 -0.33 -5.40
C THR A 94 -9.98 -1.36 -4.79
N LEU A 95 -9.24 -2.09 -5.62
CA LEU A 95 -8.29 -3.11 -5.18
C LEU A 95 -7.19 -2.54 -4.27
N MET A 96 -6.69 -1.33 -4.56
CA MET A 96 -5.68 -0.66 -3.73
C MET A 96 -6.17 -0.30 -2.32
N LYS A 97 -7.48 -0.29 -2.03
CA LYS A 97 -7.99 -0.11 -0.66
C LYS A 97 -7.58 -1.24 0.29
N ILE A 98 -7.19 -2.42 -0.24
CA ILE A 98 -6.59 -3.50 0.55
C ILE A 98 -5.28 -3.06 1.21
N THR A 99 -4.46 -2.25 0.52
CA THR A 99 -3.19 -1.75 1.04
C THR A 99 -3.43 -0.79 2.22
N ASP A 100 -4.39 0.12 2.11
CA ASP A 100 -4.77 1.00 3.23
C ASP A 100 -5.36 0.20 4.40
N LEU A 101 -6.24 -0.78 4.12
CA LEU A 101 -6.80 -1.67 5.14
C LEU A 101 -5.71 -2.43 5.90
N ARG A 102 -4.67 -2.93 5.20
CA ARG A 102 -3.51 -3.57 5.82
C ARG A 102 -2.75 -2.61 6.73
N SER A 103 -2.51 -1.38 6.28
CA SER A 103 -1.85 -0.33 7.09
C SER A 103 -2.67 0.10 8.31
N ILE A 104 -4.01 0.07 8.23
CA ILE A 104 -4.91 0.36 9.35
C ILE A 104 -4.97 -0.84 10.31
N SER A 105 -4.95 -2.07 9.79
CA SER A 105 -5.05 -3.31 10.58
C SER A 105 -3.83 -3.52 11.48
N ALA A 106 -2.62 -3.20 10.99
CA ALA A 106 -1.39 -3.23 11.80
C ALA A 106 -1.51 -2.32 13.05
N LYS A 107 -1.95 -1.07 12.83
CA LYS A 107 -2.25 -0.12 13.92
C LYS A 107 -3.46 -0.53 14.77
N GLY A 108 -4.33 -1.39 14.22
CA GLY A 108 -5.39 -2.06 14.95
C GLY A 108 -4.85 -3.03 16.00
N ALA A 109 -3.87 -3.88 15.64
CA ALA A 109 -3.22 -4.79 16.58
C ALA A 109 -2.49 -4.04 17.71
N GLU A 110 -1.67 -3.04 17.37
CA GLU A 110 -1.07 -2.10 18.35
C GLU A 110 -2.12 -1.49 19.29
N ARG A 111 -3.31 -1.17 18.76
CA ARG A 111 -4.40 -0.59 19.54
C ARG A 111 -5.07 -1.60 20.48
N VAL A 112 -5.19 -2.88 20.10
CA VAL A 112 -5.73 -3.94 20.98
C VAL A 112 -4.86 -4.10 22.22
N ILE A 113 -3.54 -4.16 22.03
CA ILE A 113 -2.55 -4.33 23.10
C ILE A 113 -2.59 -3.16 24.09
N SER A 114 -2.63 -1.91 23.59
CA SER A 114 -2.76 -0.73 24.45
C SER A 114 -4.13 -0.63 25.13
N LEU A 115 -5.22 -0.93 24.42
CA LEU A 115 -6.58 -0.94 24.99
C LEU A 115 -6.73 -1.96 26.13
N LYS A 116 -6.06 -3.12 26.04
CA LYS A 116 -6.00 -4.15 27.10
C LYS A 116 -5.39 -3.63 28.41
N MET A 117 -4.53 -2.61 28.35
CA MET A 117 -3.94 -1.95 29.53
C MET A 117 -4.81 -0.79 30.07
N GLU A 118 -5.75 -0.29 29.27
CA GLU A 118 -6.64 0.82 29.63
C GLU A 118 -7.99 0.36 30.22
N ILE A 119 -8.51 -0.80 29.77
CA ILE A 119 -9.84 -1.28 30.21
C ILE A 119 -9.80 -1.94 31.59
N PRO A 120 -10.74 -1.60 32.51
CA PRO A 120 -10.92 -2.35 33.75
C PRO A 120 -11.53 -3.73 33.50
N GLY A 121 -10.70 -4.76 33.37
CA GLY A 121 -11.14 -6.15 33.20
C GLY A 121 -10.30 -6.92 32.18
N SER A 122 -10.82 -8.06 31.71
CA SER A 122 -10.21 -8.85 30.64
C SER A 122 -10.80 -8.52 29.28
N MET A 123 -9.98 -8.61 28.22
CA MET A 123 -10.44 -8.62 26.84
C MET A 123 -11.50 -9.73 26.63
N PRO A 124 -12.57 -9.53 25.85
CA PRO A 124 -13.51 -10.60 25.51
C PRO A 124 -12.78 -11.74 24.77
N PRO A 125 -13.04 -13.02 25.08
CA PRO A 125 -12.15 -14.13 24.72
C PRO A 125 -11.96 -14.28 23.20
N LEU A 126 -13.03 -14.17 22.40
CA LEU A 126 -12.92 -14.25 20.94
C LEU A 126 -12.17 -13.05 20.33
N ILE A 127 -12.26 -11.86 20.93
CA ILE A 127 -11.49 -10.69 20.50
C ILE A 127 -10.01 -10.90 20.83
N GLN A 128 -9.73 -11.50 21.99
CA GLN A 128 -8.38 -11.86 22.40
C GLN A 128 -7.76 -12.91 21.46
N GLU A 129 -8.46 -14.02 21.23
CA GLU A 129 -8.04 -15.12 20.35
C GLU A 129 -7.79 -14.65 18.90
N MET A 130 -8.69 -13.84 18.34
CA MET A 130 -8.58 -13.37 16.96
C MET A 130 -7.48 -12.32 16.73
N LEU A 131 -6.95 -11.67 17.78
CA LEU A 131 -6.06 -10.50 17.65
C LEU A 131 -4.72 -10.63 18.38
N GLU A 132 -4.59 -11.50 19.39
CA GLU A 132 -3.32 -11.76 20.10
C GLU A 132 -2.57 -12.99 19.53
N ASN A 133 -3.27 -13.94 18.90
CA ASN A 133 -2.64 -15.14 18.34
C ASN A 133 -1.68 -14.88 17.15
N SER A 134 -1.52 -13.62 16.72
CA SER A 134 -0.52 -13.22 15.72
C SER A 134 0.86 -12.94 16.31
N GLU A 135 1.01 -12.86 17.64
CA GLU A 135 2.28 -12.50 18.31
C GLU A 135 3.10 -13.73 18.74
N GLY A 136 3.25 -14.70 17.83
CA GLY A 136 3.93 -15.97 18.10
C GLY A 136 5.46 -15.90 18.21
N GLN A 137 6.11 -14.79 17.86
CA GLN A 137 7.56 -14.75 17.66
C GLN A 137 8.21 -13.37 17.90
N ASP A 138 8.61 -13.07 19.14
CA ASP A 138 9.80 -12.22 19.40
C ASP A 138 10.46 -12.48 20.77
N GLY A 139 10.61 -13.77 21.10
CA GLY A 139 11.17 -14.25 22.37
C GLY A 139 12.70 -14.18 22.51
N GLN A 140 13.37 -13.11 22.04
CA GLN A 140 14.80 -12.88 22.28
C GLN A 140 15.06 -11.75 23.28
N SER A 141 14.58 -11.95 24.52
CA SER A 141 14.98 -11.15 25.67
C SER A 141 16.50 -11.20 25.87
N SER A 142 17.16 -10.04 25.86
CA SER A 142 18.61 -9.91 25.94
C SER A 142 19.19 -10.36 27.29
N SER A 143 19.65 -11.61 27.39
CA SER A 143 20.31 -12.15 28.59
C SER A 143 21.79 -11.70 28.68
N SER A 144 22.03 -10.49 29.17
CA SER A 144 23.37 -10.00 29.46
C SER A 144 23.92 -10.57 30.78
N SER A 145 24.98 -11.38 30.71
CA SER A 145 25.81 -11.77 31.86
C SER A 145 27.22 -12.19 31.42
N SER A 146 28.23 -11.59 32.05
CA SER A 146 29.68 -11.83 31.83
C SER A 146 30.14 -13.12 32.55
N ASN A 147 31.26 -13.77 32.20
CA ASN A 147 32.61 -13.24 32.50
C ASN A 147 33.82 -14.05 31.92
N SER A 148 34.97 -13.36 31.90
CA SER A 148 36.35 -13.87 32.13
C SER A 148 37.14 -14.75 31.13
N SER A 149 38.20 -14.13 30.58
CA SER A 149 39.55 -14.70 30.28
C SER A 149 39.70 -15.72 29.11
N ASN A 150 40.86 -15.86 28.45
CA ASN A 150 42.24 -15.39 28.70
C ASN A 150 43.03 -15.15 27.38
N SER A 151 44.19 -14.46 27.46
CA SER A 151 45.45 -14.60 26.64
C SER A 151 45.42 -14.92 25.12
N SER A 152 46.23 -14.33 24.22
CA SER A 152 47.33 -13.34 24.35
C SER A 152 48.01 -12.97 23.00
N ASN A 153 48.61 -11.76 22.94
CA ASN A 153 49.86 -11.39 22.24
C ASN A 153 49.96 -11.21 20.70
N ARG A 154 50.84 -10.25 20.34
CA ARG A 154 51.45 -9.90 19.03
C ARG A 154 50.55 -9.15 18.04
N SER A 155 51.05 -8.22 17.20
CA SER A 155 52.25 -7.35 17.26
C SER A 155 52.04 -6.21 16.23
N ALA A 156 52.74 -5.07 16.37
CA ALA A 156 52.55 -3.92 15.48
C ALA A 156 53.82 -3.55 14.70
N GLU A 157 53.72 -3.59 13.37
CA GLU A 157 54.61 -3.02 12.34
C GLU A 157 53.75 -2.85 11.07
N GLY A 158 53.96 -1.88 10.17
CA GLY A 158 55.00 -0.83 10.13
C GLY A 158 55.80 -0.84 8.82
N GLY A 159 55.18 -0.58 7.67
CA GLY A 159 55.88 -0.62 6.37
C GLY A 159 55.17 0.15 5.25
N ALA A 160 55.94 0.80 4.39
CA ALA A 160 55.47 1.71 3.33
C ALA A 160 55.32 1.03 1.95
N SER A 161 54.63 1.71 1.02
CA SER A 161 54.66 1.41 -0.43
C SER A 161 56.07 1.60 -1.02
N PRO A 162 56.38 0.96 -2.17
CA PRO A 162 56.27 1.70 -3.44
C PRO A 162 55.81 0.86 -4.66
N SER A 163 55.74 1.50 -5.83
CA SER A 163 55.13 0.97 -7.06
C SER A 163 56.13 0.50 -8.13
N THR A 164 55.80 -0.60 -8.84
CA THR A 164 56.08 -0.87 -10.27
C THR A 164 55.03 -1.88 -10.76
N LYS A 165 54.21 -1.64 -11.80
CA LYS A 165 54.47 -1.34 -13.23
C LYS A 165 54.67 -2.62 -14.06
N ASP A 166 53.64 -3.01 -14.82
CA ASP A 166 53.70 -3.15 -16.29
C ASP A 166 52.30 -3.23 -16.94
N SER A 167 52.27 -3.13 -18.27
CA SER A 167 51.14 -3.01 -19.23
C SER A 167 51.72 -3.40 -20.62
N PRO A 168 51.01 -3.44 -21.78
CA PRO A 168 49.64 -3.02 -22.14
C PRO A 168 48.74 -4.28 -22.43
N ASP A 169 47.75 -4.41 -23.33
CA ASP A 169 47.22 -3.63 -24.47
C ASP A 169 45.69 -3.81 -24.62
N ASN A 170 44.97 -2.74 -25.00
CA ASN A 170 44.50 -2.55 -26.39
C ASN A 170 43.80 -1.18 -26.60
N ASP A 171 44.11 -0.57 -27.74
CA ASP A 171 43.60 0.69 -28.32
C ASP A 171 42.11 0.65 -28.74
N THR A 172 41.40 1.76 -29.04
CA THR A 172 41.53 3.21 -28.72
C THR A 172 40.27 3.97 -29.21
N ALA A 173 40.00 5.15 -28.61
CA ALA A 173 39.14 6.26 -29.08
C ALA A 173 37.71 6.00 -29.62
N ALA A 174 36.74 6.62 -28.95
CA ALA A 174 35.77 7.49 -29.65
C ALA A 174 36.41 8.89 -29.81
N PRO A 175 35.94 9.78 -30.73
CA PRO A 175 34.80 10.62 -30.33
C PRO A 175 33.91 11.15 -31.49
N GLU A 176 33.00 12.07 -31.13
CA GLU A 176 32.32 13.09 -31.94
C GLU A 176 31.19 12.72 -32.93
N SER A 177 30.11 13.50 -32.83
CA SER A 177 29.16 13.86 -33.89
C SER A 177 29.47 15.30 -34.32
N PRO A 178 29.02 15.78 -35.50
CA PRO A 178 27.76 16.55 -35.48
C PRO A 178 26.92 16.50 -36.80
N GLU A 179 25.73 17.09 -36.74
CA GLU A 179 25.04 17.99 -37.72
C GLU A 179 25.09 17.78 -39.27
N SER A 180 24.15 18.29 -40.09
CA SER A 180 22.72 18.67 -39.98
C SER A 180 22.21 19.09 -41.41
N LEU A 181 20.99 19.67 -41.53
CA LEU A 181 20.41 20.33 -42.74
C LEU A 181 19.98 19.40 -43.92
N ASP A 182 19.01 19.74 -44.80
CA ASP A 182 18.20 20.97 -45.00
C ASP A 182 16.75 20.64 -45.53
N PRO A 183 15.79 21.60 -45.62
CA PRO A 183 14.38 21.38 -45.99
C PRO A 183 13.88 22.06 -47.30
N GLU A 184 12.64 21.76 -47.71
CA GLU A 184 11.75 22.59 -48.56
C GLU A 184 10.29 22.31 -48.07
N GLU A 185 9.43 23.27 -47.69
CA GLU A 185 8.68 24.28 -48.47
C GLU A 185 7.74 23.73 -49.57
N ALA A 186 6.53 24.25 -49.84
CA ALA A 186 5.81 25.39 -49.25
C ALA A 186 4.26 25.27 -49.41
N ALA A 187 3.49 25.90 -48.51
CA ALA A 187 2.15 26.50 -48.77
C ALA A 187 1.64 27.20 -47.49
N ALA A 188 1.03 28.39 -47.60
CA ALA A 188 0.67 29.20 -46.42
C ALA A 188 -0.68 29.95 -46.54
N THR A 189 -1.46 29.90 -45.45
CA THR A 189 -2.30 30.98 -44.83
C THR A 189 -3.40 31.72 -45.64
N PRO A 190 -4.35 32.43 -44.98
CA PRO A 190 -5.00 32.21 -43.68
C PRO A 190 -6.57 32.24 -43.79
N PRO A 191 -7.42 33.04 -43.09
CA PRO A 191 -8.72 32.51 -42.63
C PRO A 191 -9.98 33.26 -43.13
N SER A 192 -11.14 32.74 -42.74
CA SER A 192 -12.45 33.39 -42.76
C SER A 192 -13.37 32.60 -41.83
N SER A 193 -14.29 33.11 -41.03
CA SER A 193 -14.65 34.45 -40.52
C SER A 193 -16.02 34.20 -39.85
N GLU A 194 -16.21 34.56 -38.58
CA GLU A 194 -17.55 34.53 -37.96
C GLU A 194 -18.46 35.59 -38.60
N PRO A 195 -19.79 35.39 -38.50
CA PRO A 195 -20.67 36.52 -38.20
C PRO A 195 -21.43 36.32 -36.88
N GLU A 196 -21.52 37.40 -36.11
CA GLU A 196 -22.34 37.56 -34.91
C GLU A 196 -23.78 37.99 -35.29
N GLU A 197 -24.66 38.14 -34.29
CA GLU A 197 -25.99 38.79 -34.35
C GLU A 197 -27.14 38.08 -35.12
N ALA A 198 -28.43 38.15 -34.70
CA ALA A 198 -29.02 38.48 -33.38
C ALA A 198 -30.46 37.85 -33.26
N PRO A 199 -31.47 38.38 -32.52
CA PRO A 199 -32.48 37.53 -31.88
C PRO A 199 -33.80 37.37 -32.65
N THR A 200 -34.57 36.35 -32.29
CA THR A 200 -36.01 36.25 -32.57
C THR A 200 -36.83 36.32 -31.29
N GLY A 201 -37.38 37.51 -31.01
CA GLY A 201 -38.62 37.64 -30.22
C GLY A 201 -39.85 37.57 -31.13
N VAL A 202 -41.02 37.94 -30.59
CA VAL A 202 -42.36 37.81 -31.20
C VAL A 202 -42.89 36.35 -31.13
N SER A 203 -44.05 36.05 -30.53
CA SER A 203 -45.06 36.92 -29.90
C SER A 203 -45.68 36.31 -28.64
#